data_AF-A0A1Y2XCH9-F1
#
_entry.id   AF-A0A1Y2XCH9-F1
#
_cell.length_a   1.000
_cell.length_b   1.000
_cell.length_c   1.000
_cell.angle_alpha   90.00
_cell.angle_beta   90.00
_cell.angle_gamma   90.00
#
_symmetry.space_group_name_H-M   'P 1'
#
loop_
_entity.id
_entity.type
_entity.pdbx_description
1 polymer ?
#
loop_
_entity_poly.entity_id
_entity_poly.type
_entity_poly.pdbx_seq_one_letter_code
_entity_poly.pdbx_strand_id
1 'polypeptide(L)'
;MPGGLEASRWASASNNYRINKSNTTRRRSSRTSSSLPLSTISTKSASVSENNSLIPDNAVEDQPPPEYELSRFLKIVARLNWKMPFLKEGYRIAVDSADKLPSQVEACEIQFKLDFHEFYMLIERALVRLMGIFGIVVKNHGAVINGVFTLYGSSEGGQHQYHANVLRALEDSRNPLSVIFGAPEVRKQLLQAKELRNRWKNIDEAEPGSPPLAPLSAYNLELIVQTILSAIERAHAFTVAYVVEREGKPMNASSDTGEKDWEFIVDAMDWEAV
;
A
#
# COMPACT_ATOMS: atom_id res chain seq x y z
N MET A 1 29.16 13.29 -22.82
CA MET A 1 27.81 12.90 -22.38
C MET A 1 27.94 11.70 -21.48
N PRO A 2 27.51 11.76 -20.22
CA PRO A 2 27.74 10.70 -19.22
C PRO A 2 26.83 9.50 -19.53
N GLY A 3 27.36 8.29 -19.36
CA GLY A 3 26.67 7.03 -19.63
C GLY A 3 25.38 6.89 -18.80
N GLY A 4 24.32 6.38 -19.44
CA GLY A 4 23.01 6.18 -18.82
C GLY A 4 23.02 5.12 -17.71
N LEU A 5 21.83 4.65 -17.30
CA LEU A 5 21.65 3.67 -16.23
C LEU A 5 22.49 2.39 -16.41
N GLU A 6 22.83 2.04 -17.66
CA GLU A 6 23.71 0.93 -18.05
C GLU A 6 25.17 1.10 -17.60
N ALA A 7 25.63 2.33 -17.35
CA ALA A 7 26.98 2.62 -16.84
C ALA A 7 27.05 2.59 -15.30
N SER A 8 25.93 2.31 -14.63
CA SER A 8 25.89 2.16 -13.19
C SER A 8 26.72 0.94 -12.78
N ARG A 9 27.51 1.09 -11.71
CA ARG A 9 28.20 -0.05 -11.06
C ARG A 9 27.24 -1.15 -10.59
N TRP A 10 25.96 -0.84 -10.54
CA TRP A 10 24.87 -1.72 -10.14
C TRP A 10 24.08 -2.30 -11.32
N ALA A 11 24.29 -1.82 -12.55
CA ALA A 11 23.75 -2.44 -13.75
C ALA A 11 24.60 -3.68 -14.07
N SER A 12 23.95 -4.82 -14.28
CA SER A 12 24.64 -6.06 -14.66
C SER A 12 25.37 -5.84 -15.98
N ALA A 13 26.69 -5.66 -15.91
CA ALA A 13 27.54 -5.78 -17.08
C ALA A 13 27.43 -7.23 -17.57
N SER A 14 26.65 -7.44 -18.62
CA SER A 14 26.61 -8.70 -19.36
C SER A 14 27.99 -8.93 -19.98
N ASN A 15 28.90 -9.56 -19.23
CA ASN A 15 30.03 -10.29 -19.79
C ASN A 15 30.73 -11.17 -18.75
N ASN A 16 30.58 -12.48 -18.95
CA ASN A 16 31.65 -13.49 -18.85
C ASN A 16 32.58 -13.38 -17.64
N TYR A 17 32.22 -14.07 -16.55
CA TYR A 17 33.15 -14.40 -15.47
C TYR A 17 34.26 -15.33 -15.98
N ARG A 18 35.29 -14.74 -16.59
CA ARG A 18 36.61 -15.35 -16.71
C ARG A 18 37.33 -15.06 -15.40
N ILE A 19 37.23 -16.00 -14.46
CA ILE A 19 37.93 -15.94 -13.18
C ILE A 19 39.43 -16.07 -13.45
N ASN A 20 40.14 -14.95 -13.54
CA ASN A 20 41.59 -14.94 -13.36
C ASN A 20 41.89 -14.61 -11.90
N LYS A 21 42.41 -15.62 -11.20
CA LYS A 21 43.05 -15.49 -9.89
C LYS A 21 44.28 -14.59 -10.02
N SER A 22 44.36 -13.56 -9.21
CA SER A 22 45.64 -12.98 -8.80
C SER A 22 45.58 -12.58 -7.33
N ASN A 23 46.44 -13.24 -6.56
CA ASN A 23 46.78 -12.92 -5.18
C ASN A 23 47.49 -11.57 -5.12
N THR A 24 47.07 -10.67 -4.23
CA THR A 24 48.00 -9.73 -3.60
C THR A 24 47.58 -9.36 -2.19
N THR A 25 48.58 -9.39 -1.32
CA THR A 25 48.63 -9.23 0.14
C THR A 25 48.60 -7.75 0.59
N ARG A 26 48.34 -7.55 1.91
CA ARG A 26 48.49 -6.32 2.74
C ARG A 26 47.38 -5.26 2.57
N ARG A 27 46.92 -4.53 3.60
CA ARG A 27 47.54 -4.14 4.88
C ARG A 27 46.48 -3.69 5.91
N ARG A 28 46.81 -3.94 7.16
CA ARG A 28 46.20 -3.53 8.44
C ARG A 28 46.25 -2.01 8.65
N SER A 29 45.14 -1.42 9.14
CA SER A 29 45.14 -0.17 9.94
C SER A 29 43.95 -0.15 10.91
N SER A 30 44.27 0.10 12.17
CA SER A 30 43.40 0.26 13.34
C SER A 30 43.00 1.72 13.58
N ARG A 31 41.83 1.97 14.18
CA ARG A 31 41.47 3.15 15.03
C ARG A 31 40.04 2.97 15.60
N THR A 32 39.85 2.61 16.88
CA THR A 32 39.66 3.46 18.10
C THR A 32 38.28 4.12 18.25
N SER A 33 37.41 3.45 19.05
CA SER A 33 36.65 3.91 20.24
C SER A 33 36.14 5.35 20.40
N SER A 34 34.84 5.50 20.71
CA SER A 34 34.22 6.26 21.84
C SER A 34 32.69 6.29 21.64
N SER A 35 31.88 5.56 22.43
CA SER A 35 31.28 5.87 23.75
C SER A 35 30.08 6.84 23.72
N LEU A 36 28.95 6.32 24.19
CA LEU A 36 27.64 6.94 24.48
C LEU A 36 27.73 8.08 25.51
N PRO A 37 26.63 8.85 25.69
CA PRO A 37 25.83 8.59 26.88
C PRO A 37 24.30 8.67 26.69
N LEU A 38 23.67 7.95 27.62
CA LEU A 38 22.26 7.77 27.96
C LEU A 38 21.72 8.99 28.76
N SER A 39 20.44 9.33 28.58
CA SER A 39 19.69 10.24 29.47
C SER A 39 18.32 9.67 29.81
N THR A 40 17.96 9.85 31.07
CA THR A 40 17.04 9.09 31.92
C THR A 40 15.65 9.76 32.06
N ILE A 41 14.60 8.94 31.95
CA ILE A 41 13.29 8.86 32.67
C ILE A 41 12.60 10.16 33.14
N SER A 42 11.31 10.30 32.81
CA SER A 42 10.30 10.78 33.78
C SER A 42 8.90 10.24 33.50
N THR A 43 8.38 9.47 34.46
CA THR A 43 7.02 8.92 34.57
C THR A 43 6.07 9.91 35.25
N LYS A 44 4.84 10.06 34.73
CA LYS A 44 3.68 10.50 35.52
C LYS A 44 2.42 9.72 35.10
N SER A 45 1.75 9.20 36.11
CA SER A 45 0.50 8.42 36.06
C SER A 45 -0.73 9.27 36.41
N ALA A 46 -1.90 8.66 36.22
CA ALA A 46 -3.27 9.05 36.59
C ALA A 46 -4.01 9.92 35.54
N SER A 47 -5.27 9.69 35.18
CA SER A 47 -6.37 9.02 35.89
C SER A 47 -7.49 8.59 34.93
N VAL A 48 -8.26 7.59 35.38
CA VAL A 48 -9.54 7.14 34.80
C VAL A 48 -10.58 8.27 34.86
N SER A 49 -11.26 8.53 33.74
CA SER A 49 -12.55 9.21 33.72
C SER A 49 -13.33 8.73 32.50
N GLU A 50 -14.33 7.90 32.79
CA GLU A 50 -15.46 7.59 31.91
C GLU A 50 -16.16 8.91 31.58
N ASN A 51 -16.19 9.30 30.31
CA ASN A 51 -17.09 10.35 29.84
C ASN A 51 -17.69 9.92 28.51
N ASN A 52 -18.97 9.59 28.58
CA ASN A 52 -19.90 9.49 27.45
C ASN A 52 -19.92 10.86 26.74
N SER A 53 -19.09 11.05 25.72
CA SER A 53 -19.02 12.31 24.97
C SER A 53 -19.94 12.23 23.75
N LEU A 54 -21.09 12.90 23.88
CA LEU A 54 -21.82 13.44 22.74
C LEU A 54 -20.84 14.34 21.96
N ILE A 55 -20.53 13.96 20.72
CA ILE A 55 -19.58 14.68 19.87
C ILE A 55 -20.10 16.12 19.65
N PRO A 56 -19.28 17.16 19.91
CA PRO A 56 -19.63 18.53 19.56
C PRO A 56 -19.60 18.71 18.03
N ASP A 57 -20.59 19.44 17.53
CA ASP A 57 -20.98 19.72 16.14
C ASP A 57 -19.91 20.38 15.22
N ASN A 58 -18.62 20.36 15.58
CA ASN A 58 -17.54 21.11 14.92
C ASN A 58 -16.48 20.24 14.21
N ALA A 59 -16.79 19.00 13.82
CA ALA A 59 -15.83 18.08 13.17
C ALA A 59 -16.16 17.78 11.69
N VAL A 60 -16.83 18.70 11.00
CA VAL A 60 -17.11 18.62 9.55
C VAL A 60 -16.17 19.50 8.71
N GLU A 61 -15.34 20.34 9.36
CA GLU A 61 -14.35 21.18 8.67
C GLU A 61 -13.07 20.40 8.31
N ASP A 62 -12.56 20.65 7.09
CA ASP A 62 -11.38 20.05 6.43
C ASP A 62 -11.53 18.67 5.77
N GLN A 63 -12.71 18.34 5.24
CA GLN A 63 -12.75 17.35 4.16
C GLN A 63 -12.36 18.01 2.82
N PRO A 64 -11.34 17.48 2.11
CA PRO A 64 -10.98 17.97 0.79
C PRO A 64 -12.17 17.93 -0.17
N PRO A 65 -12.28 18.88 -1.11
CA PRO A 65 -13.35 18.88 -2.10
C PRO A 65 -13.36 17.56 -2.91
N PRO A 66 -14.53 17.04 -3.33
CA PRO A 66 -14.63 15.83 -4.14
C PRO A 66 -13.76 15.89 -5.42
N GLU A 67 -13.67 17.08 -6.01
CA GLU A 67 -12.81 17.41 -7.15
C GLU A 67 -11.33 17.09 -6.89
N TYR A 68 -10.86 17.45 -5.69
CA TYR A 68 -9.48 17.26 -5.27
C TYR A 68 -9.18 15.79 -4.98
N GLU A 69 -10.11 15.08 -4.34
CA GLU A 69 -10.00 13.62 -4.14
C GLU A 69 -10.02 12.85 -5.46
N LEU A 70 -10.82 13.29 -6.45
CA LEU A 70 -10.82 12.71 -7.80
C LEU A 70 -9.48 12.92 -8.51
N SER A 71 -8.91 14.13 -8.47
CA SER A 71 -7.58 14.42 -9.04
C SER A 71 -6.50 13.53 -8.41
N ARG A 72 -6.50 13.40 -7.07
CA ARG A 72 -5.57 12.52 -6.35
C ARG A 72 -5.77 11.05 -6.72
N PHE A 73 -7.02 10.60 -6.80
CA PHE A 73 -7.35 9.24 -7.23
C PHE A 73 -6.79 8.94 -8.63
N LEU A 74 -7.00 9.83 -9.60
CA LEU A 74 -6.52 9.65 -10.98
C LEU A 74 -4.99 9.54 -11.04
N LYS A 75 -4.26 10.31 -10.23
CA LYS A 75 -2.81 10.20 -10.14
C LYS A 75 -2.34 8.86 -9.54
N ILE A 76 -3.07 8.34 -8.54
CA ILE A 76 -2.79 6.99 -8.01
C ILE A 76 -3.05 5.93 -9.08
N VAL A 77 -4.14 6.04 -9.86
CA VAL A 77 -4.43 5.14 -10.98
C VAL A 77 -3.31 5.20 -12.03
N ALA A 78 -2.84 6.39 -12.40
CA ALA A 78 -1.69 6.54 -13.30
C ALA A 78 -0.44 5.84 -12.74
N ARG A 79 -0.19 5.95 -11.42
CA ARG A 79 0.92 5.27 -10.75
C ARG A 79 0.77 3.75 -10.70
N LEU A 80 -0.45 3.24 -10.47
CA LEU A 80 -0.76 1.81 -10.53
C LEU A 80 -0.48 1.25 -11.93
N ASN A 81 -0.96 1.93 -12.97
CA ASN A 81 -0.72 1.55 -14.36
C ASN A 81 0.78 1.58 -14.71
N TRP A 82 1.52 2.58 -14.21
CA TRP A 82 2.97 2.64 -14.37
C TRP A 82 3.68 1.46 -13.69
N LYS A 83 3.30 1.10 -12.46
CA LYS A 83 3.93 -0.01 -11.71
C LYS A 83 3.55 -1.39 -12.23
N MET A 84 2.40 -1.54 -12.87
CA MET A 84 1.88 -2.83 -13.33
C MET A 84 2.87 -3.66 -14.19
N PRO A 85 3.50 -3.14 -15.25
CA PRO A 85 4.46 -3.94 -16.02
C PRO A 85 5.63 -4.46 -15.18
N PHE A 86 6.11 -3.67 -14.20
CA PHE A 86 7.20 -4.07 -13.32
C PHE A 86 6.78 -5.15 -12.34
N LEU A 87 5.58 -5.05 -11.77
CA LEU A 87 5.05 -6.10 -10.89
C LEU A 87 4.87 -7.42 -11.65
N LYS A 88 4.36 -7.36 -12.89
CA LYS A 88 4.22 -8.55 -13.75
C LYS A 88 5.56 -9.22 -14.03
N GLU A 89 6.57 -8.41 -14.37
CA GLU A 89 7.90 -8.92 -14.65
C GLU A 89 8.59 -9.47 -13.38
N GLY A 90 8.46 -8.77 -12.25
CA GLY A 90 8.94 -9.23 -10.95
C GLY A 90 8.33 -10.59 -10.56
N TYR A 91 7.02 -10.75 -10.78
CA TYR A 91 6.35 -12.04 -10.56
C TYR A 91 6.91 -13.14 -11.45
N ARG A 92 7.10 -12.86 -12.75
CA ARG A 92 7.69 -13.81 -13.70
C ARG A 92 9.08 -14.25 -13.26
N ILE A 93 9.93 -13.32 -12.84
CA ILE A 93 11.29 -13.61 -12.36
C ILE A 93 11.27 -14.40 -11.05
N ALA A 94 10.33 -14.11 -10.15
CA ALA A 94 10.21 -14.77 -8.85
C ALA A 94 9.68 -16.21 -8.94
N VAL A 95 8.78 -16.49 -9.88
CA VAL A 95 8.26 -17.85 -10.12
C VAL A 95 9.22 -18.70 -10.96
N ASP A 96 10.05 -18.05 -11.79
CA ASP A 96 11.04 -18.75 -12.60
C ASP A 96 12.17 -19.30 -11.71
N SER A 97 12.12 -20.59 -11.42
CA SER A 97 13.14 -21.32 -10.69
C SER A 97 14.15 -22.03 -11.59
N ALA A 98 14.02 -21.93 -12.92
CA ALA A 98 14.92 -22.63 -13.84
C ALA A 98 16.34 -22.07 -13.71
N ASP A 99 17.32 -22.98 -13.62
CA ASP A 99 18.76 -22.68 -13.61
C ASP A 99 19.26 -21.78 -12.45
N LYS A 100 18.44 -21.56 -11.41
CA LYS A 100 18.78 -20.74 -10.23
C LYS A 100 19.13 -21.60 -9.03
N LEU A 101 20.09 -21.15 -8.21
CA LEU A 101 20.31 -21.76 -6.90
C LEU A 101 19.14 -21.46 -5.96
N PRO A 102 18.86 -22.32 -4.95
CA PRO A 102 17.77 -22.09 -3.99
C PRO A 102 17.80 -20.70 -3.32
N SER A 103 18.98 -20.21 -2.97
CA SER A 103 19.15 -18.87 -2.38
C SER A 103 18.83 -17.72 -3.35
N GLN A 104 19.00 -17.92 -4.66
CA GLN A 104 18.63 -16.93 -5.66
C GLN A 104 17.11 -16.92 -5.89
N VAL A 105 16.48 -18.09 -5.89
CA VAL A 105 15.01 -18.20 -5.96
C VAL A 105 14.38 -17.48 -4.77
N GLU A 106 14.86 -17.77 -3.55
CA GLU A 106 14.41 -17.11 -2.32
C GLU A 106 14.59 -15.58 -2.38
N ALA A 107 15.75 -15.10 -2.83
CA ALA A 107 15.99 -13.66 -3.00
C ALA A 107 15.04 -13.01 -4.02
N CYS A 108 14.78 -13.65 -5.16
CA CYS A 108 13.82 -13.17 -6.15
C CYS A 108 12.39 -13.16 -5.57
N GLU A 109 12.00 -14.18 -4.80
CA GLU A 109 10.70 -14.21 -4.15
C GLU A 109 10.54 -13.07 -3.14
N ILE A 110 11.55 -12.82 -2.30
CA ILE A 110 11.52 -11.73 -1.31
C ILE A 110 11.36 -10.39 -2.02
N GLN A 111 12.11 -10.14 -3.09
CA GLN A 111 12.00 -8.89 -3.85
C GLN A 111 10.59 -8.69 -4.41
N PHE A 112 10.00 -9.74 -5.00
CA PHE A 112 8.63 -9.66 -5.50
C PHE A 112 7.61 -9.42 -4.37
N LYS A 113 7.78 -10.05 -3.21
CA LYS A 113 6.88 -9.87 -2.06
C LYS A 113 6.90 -8.42 -1.57
N LEU A 114 8.06 -7.76 -1.58
CA LEU A 114 8.19 -6.32 -1.30
C LEU A 114 7.49 -5.47 -2.37
N ASP A 115 7.73 -5.75 -3.65
CA ASP A 115 7.10 -5.03 -4.75
C ASP A 115 5.56 -5.15 -4.71
N PHE A 116 5.05 -6.34 -4.35
CA PHE A 116 3.62 -6.58 -4.17
C PHE A 116 3.05 -5.81 -2.98
N HIS A 117 3.77 -5.75 -1.84
CA HIS A 117 3.35 -4.96 -0.69
C HIS A 117 3.17 -3.49 -1.08
N GLU A 118 4.16 -2.90 -1.76
CA GLU A 118 4.07 -1.52 -2.23
C GLU A 118 2.93 -1.31 -3.24
N PHE A 119 2.71 -2.27 -4.12
CA PHE A 119 1.62 -2.21 -5.10
C PHE A 119 0.26 -2.28 -4.43
N TYR A 120 0.08 -3.18 -3.46
CA TYR A 120 -1.14 -3.29 -2.67
C TYR A 120 -1.41 -2.01 -1.86
N MET A 121 -0.37 -1.35 -1.38
CA MET A 121 -0.52 -0.04 -0.72
C MET A 121 -1.06 1.04 -1.65
N LEU A 122 -0.66 1.03 -2.92
CA LEU A 122 -1.26 1.94 -3.91
C LEU A 122 -2.73 1.61 -4.16
N ILE A 123 -3.10 0.32 -4.18
CA ILE A 123 -4.50 -0.12 -4.29
C ILE A 123 -5.31 0.45 -3.13
N GLU A 124 -4.87 0.24 -1.89
CA GLU A 124 -5.61 0.73 -0.71
C GLU A 124 -5.73 2.25 -0.69
N ARG A 125 -4.65 2.97 -1.06
CA ARG A 125 -4.71 4.43 -1.24
C ARG A 125 -5.75 4.82 -2.28
N ALA A 126 -5.82 4.12 -3.41
CA ALA A 126 -6.84 4.38 -4.43
C ALA A 126 -8.26 4.18 -3.86
N LEU A 127 -8.49 3.11 -3.11
CA LEU A 127 -9.79 2.82 -2.48
C LEU A 127 -10.21 3.89 -1.48
N VAL A 128 -9.27 4.37 -0.64
CA VAL A 128 -9.54 5.45 0.33
C VAL A 128 -9.90 6.75 -0.39
N ARG A 129 -9.14 7.14 -1.43
CA ARG A 129 -9.46 8.35 -2.21
C ARG A 129 -10.81 8.23 -2.91
N LEU A 130 -11.13 7.05 -3.44
CA LEU A 130 -12.39 6.81 -4.11
C LEU A 130 -13.57 6.92 -3.13
N MET A 131 -13.44 6.42 -1.90
CA MET A 131 -14.38 6.65 -0.81
C MET A 131 -14.48 8.14 -0.40
N GLY A 132 -13.36 8.85 -0.36
CA GLY A 132 -13.29 10.28 -0.05
C GLY A 132 -14.14 11.15 -0.97
N ILE A 133 -14.29 10.79 -2.25
CA ILE A 133 -15.15 11.49 -3.21
C ILE A 133 -16.63 11.50 -2.77
N PHE A 134 -17.07 10.44 -2.07
CA PHE A 134 -18.42 10.32 -1.51
C PHE A 134 -18.52 10.89 -0.08
N GLY A 135 -17.48 11.55 0.42
CA GLY A 135 -17.41 12.04 1.80
C GLY A 135 -17.29 10.93 2.85
N ILE A 136 -16.82 9.74 2.46
CA ILE A 136 -16.60 8.62 3.37
C ILE A 136 -15.18 8.72 3.95
N VAL A 137 -15.10 8.73 5.28
CA VAL A 137 -13.82 8.86 6.00
C VAL A 137 -13.57 7.61 6.84
N VAL A 138 -12.51 6.88 6.52
CA VAL A 138 -12.08 5.71 7.29
C VAL A 138 -11.19 6.16 8.46
N LYS A 139 -11.41 5.57 9.64
CA LYS A 139 -10.68 5.84 10.88
C LYS A 139 -10.18 4.52 11.50
N ASN A 140 -9.29 4.59 12.50
CA ASN A 140 -8.72 3.40 13.16
C ASN A 140 -9.77 2.48 13.80
N HIS A 141 -10.89 3.05 14.28
CA HIS A 141 -11.93 2.30 14.99
C HIS A 141 -13.23 2.13 14.20
N GLY A 142 -13.29 2.60 12.95
CA GLY A 142 -14.56 2.69 12.23
C GLY A 142 -14.48 3.48 10.94
N ALA A 143 -15.64 3.86 10.41
CA ALA A 143 -15.75 4.80 9.30
C ALA A 143 -16.95 5.72 9.48
N VAL A 144 -16.85 6.94 8.96
CA VAL A 144 -17.97 7.88 8.83
C VAL A 144 -18.54 7.70 7.42
N ILE A 145 -19.80 7.27 7.32
CA ILE A 145 -20.52 7.09 6.06
C ILE A 145 -21.83 7.88 6.16
N ASN A 146 -22.07 8.80 5.21
CA ASN A 146 -23.24 9.69 5.22
C ASN A 146 -23.43 10.46 6.55
N GLY A 147 -22.33 10.91 7.16
CA GLY A 147 -22.34 11.60 8.46
C GLY A 147 -22.52 10.71 9.69
N VAL A 148 -22.75 9.40 9.50
CA VAL A 148 -22.93 8.44 10.61
C VAL A 148 -21.62 7.70 10.87
N PHE A 149 -21.08 7.83 12.08
CA PHE A 149 -19.92 7.05 12.51
C PHE A 149 -20.34 5.61 12.84
N THR A 150 -19.62 4.66 12.25
CA THR A 150 -19.85 3.22 12.41
C THR A 150 -18.64 2.62 13.05
N LEU A 151 -18.80 2.10 14.27
CA LEU A 151 -17.73 1.44 15.00
C LEU A 151 -17.52 0.03 14.41
N TYR A 152 -16.29 -0.25 13.99
CA TYR A 152 -15.89 -1.60 13.61
C TYR A 152 -15.13 -2.22 14.77
N GLY A 153 -15.58 -3.39 15.23
CA GLY A 153 -15.02 -4.05 16.41
C GLY A 153 -13.49 -4.16 16.38
N SER A 154 -12.89 -4.09 17.57
CA SER A 154 -11.45 -4.22 17.77
C SER A 154 -11.03 -5.67 17.55
N SER A 155 -10.32 -5.93 16.45
CA SER A 155 -9.48 -7.12 16.33
C SER A 155 -8.11 -6.75 16.88
N GLU A 156 -7.66 -7.44 17.92
CA GLU A 156 -6.36 -7.26 18.58
C GLU A 156 -5.23 -7.05 17.55
N GLY A 157 -4.69 -5.83 17.47
CA GLY A 157 -3.63 -5.46 16.53
C GLY A 157 -3.86 -4.09 15.86
N GLY A 158 -3.55 -3.01 16.60
CA GLY A 158 -3.87 -1.62 16.20
C GLY A 158 -3.39 -1.18 14.81
N GLN A 159 -2.32 -1.78 14.28
CA GLN A 159 -1.79 -1.45 12.95
C GLN A 159 -2.55 -2.12 11.79
N HIS A 160 -3.16 -3.29 12.01
CA HIS A 160 -3.92 -3.99 10.96
C HIS A 160 -5.38 -3.54 10.88
N GLN A 161 -5.85 -2.82 11.89
CA GLN A 161 -7.23 -2.44 12.04
C GLN A 161 -7.67 -1.42 11.00
N TYR A 162 -6.82 -0.44 10.66
CA TYR A 162 -7.15 0.57 9.65
C TYR A 162 -7.44 -0.07 8.28
N HIS A 163 -6.57 -0.97 7.80
CA HIS A 163 -6.78 -1.71 6.54
C HIS A 163 -8.05 -2.56 6.55
N ALA A 164 -8.30 -3.24 7.67
CA ALA A 164 -9.52 -4.00 7.82
C ALA A 164 -10.75 -3.09 7.74
N ASN A 165 -10.67 -1.89 8.31
CA ASN A 165 -11.75 -0.91 8.26
C ASN A 165 -11.94 -0.32 6.85
N VAL A 166 -10.89 -0.16 6.04
CA VAL A 166 -11.01 0.21 4.62
C VAL A 166 -11.88 -0.81 3.88
N LEU A 167 -11.59 -2.10 4.04
CA LEU A 167 -12.38 -3.16 3.40
C LEU A 167 -13.80 -3.23 3.98
N ARG A 168 -13.97 -3.15 5.31
CA ARG A 168 -15.30 -3.12 5.94
C ARG A 168 -16.15 -1.95 5.47
N ALA A 169 -15.56 -0.76 5.29
CA ALA A 169 -16.26 0.40 4.78
C ALA A 169 -16.74 0.22 3.34
N LEU A 170 -16.00 -0.53 2.51
CA LEU A 170 -16.43 -0.89 1.15
C LEU A 170 -17.57 -1.91 1.13
N GLU A 171 -17.68 -2.76 2.16
CA GLU A 171 -18.75 -3.75 2.31
C GLU A 171 -20.06 -3.17 2.87
N ASP A 172 -20.01 -2.00 3.50
CA ASP A 172 -21.18 -1.36 4.10
C ASP A 172 -22.22 -1.01 3.04
N SER A 173 -23.46 -1.45 3.21
CA SER A 173 -24.55 -1.19 2.25
C SER A 173 -24.90 0.29 2.10
N ARG A 174 -24.48 1.15 3.04
CA ARG A 174 -24.62 2.61 2.93
C ARG A 174 -23.55 3.24 2.05
N ASN A 175 -22.47 2.52 1.74
CA ASN A 175 -21.44 2.96 0.81
C ASN A 175 -21.94 2.78 -0.63
N PRO A 176 -22.00 3.83 -1.46
CA PRO A 176 -22.40 3.73 -2.87
C PRO A 176 -21.54 2.74 -3.68
N LEU A 177 -20.29 2.54 -3.25
CA LEU A 177 -19.32 1.67 -3.90
C LEU A 177 -19.52 0.18 -3.57
N SER A 178 -20.39 -0.14 -2.60
CA SER A 178 -20.71 -1.51 -2.23
C SER A 178 -21.33 -2.31 -3.38
N VAL A 179 -21.96 -1.64 -4.36
CA VAL A 179 -22.45 -2.28 -5.59
C VAL A 179 -21.31 -2.94 -6.39
N ILE A 180 -20.11 -2.36 -6.32
CA ILE A 180 -18.94 -2.81 -7.08
C ILE A 180 -18.02 -3.66 -6.21
N PHE A 181 -17.64 -3.16 -5.04
CA PHE A 181 -16.68 -3.80 -4.14
C PHE A 181 -17.31 -4.79 -3.16
N GLY A 182 -18.62 -4.68 -2.91
CA GLY A 182 -19.39 -5.67 -2.16
C GLY A 182 -19.75 -6.92 -2.98
N ALA A 183 -19.49 -6.91 -4.30
CA ALA A 183 -19.61 -8.10 -5.12
C ALA A 183 -18.70 -9.22 -4.55
N PRO A 184 -19.22 -10.46 -4.38
CA PRO A 184 -18.51 -11.51 -3.63
C PRO A 184 -17.15 -11.85 -4.23
N GLU A 185 -17.03 -11.80 -5.56
CA GLU A 185 -15.77 -12.05 -6.26
C GLU A 185 -14.72 -10.97 -5.95
N VAL A 186 -15.08 -9.68 -6.09
CA VAL A 186 -14.17 -8.57 -5.82
C VAL A 186 -13.74 -8.59 -4.34
N ARG A 187 -14.70 -8.81 -3.44
CA ARG A 187 -14.43 -8.91 -2.00
C ARG A 187 -13.44 -10.04 -1.69
N LYS A 188 -13.67 -11.23 -2.25
CA LYS A 188 -12.77 -12.38 -2.07
C LYS A 188 -11.35 -12.03 -2.49
N GLN A 189 -11.17 -11.42 -3.67
CA GLN A 189 -9.84 -11.05 -4.15
C GLN A 189 -9.18 -9.95 -3.31
N LEU A 190 -9.93 -8.95 -2.84
CA LEU A 190 -9.42 -7.91 -1.93
C LEU A 190 -8.95 -8.49 -0.58
N LEU A 191 -9.74 -9.40 0.01
CA LEU A 191 -9.37 -10.08 1.24
C LEU A 191 -8.13 -10.95 1.03
N GLN A 192 -8.07 -11.70 -0.06
CA GLN A 192 -6.91 -12.52 -0.40
C GLN A 192 -5.65 -11.66 -0.60
N ALA A 193 -5.75 -10.55 -1.32
CA ALA A 193 -4.64 -9.60 -1.49
C ALA A 193 -4.17 -9.01 -0.15
N LYS A 194 -5.11 -8.66 0.73
CA LYS A 194 -4.80 -8.18 2.09
C LYS A 194 -4.06 -9.23 2.91
N GLU A 195 -4.55 -10.46 2.88
CA GLU A 195 -3.91 -11.57 3.59
C GLU A 195 -2.50 -11.81 3.08
N LEU A 196 -2.29 -11.82 1.76
CA LEU A 196 -0.95 -11.96 1.16
C LEU A 196 -0.02 -10.84 1.61
N ARG A 197 -0.47 -9.58 1.56
CA ARG A 197 0.30 -8.44 2.04
C ARG A 197 0.66 -8.56 3.52
N ASN A 198 -0.26 -9.02 4.36
CA ASN A 198 0.00 -9.23 5.79
C ASN A 198 0.99 -10.37 6.03
N ARG A 199 0.81 -11.51 5.34
CA ARG A 199 1.71 -12.68 5.43
C ARG A 199 3.12 -12.34 4.96
N TRP A 200 3.24 -11.45 3.97
CA TRP A 200 4.52 -11.07 3.39
C TRP A 200 5.17 -9.84 4.04
N LYS A 201 4.47 -9.12 4.93
CA LYS A 201 5.09 -8.03 5.72
C LYS A 201 6.12 -8.57 6.72
N ASN A 202 5.85 -9.73 7.31
CA ASN A 202 6.61 -10.28 8.44
C ASN A 202 7.41 -11.53 8.03
N ILE A 203 7.92 -11.58 6.79
CA ILE A 203 8.66 -12.76 6.27
C ILE A 203 9.87 -13.09 7.15
N ASP A 204 10.51 -12.07 7.72
CA ASP A 204 11.67 -12.22 8.60
C ASP A 204 11.29 -12.62 10.04
N GLU A 205 10.03 -12.44 10.43
CA GLU A 205 9.50 -12.71 11.78
C GLU A 205 8.66 -13.98 11.84
N ALA A 206 8.79 -14.89 10.86
CA ALA A 206 8.06 -16.14 10.86
C ALA A 206 8.33 -16.94 12.17
N GLU A 207 7.36 -16.90 13.07
CA GLU A 207 7.39 -17.62 14.35
C GLU A 207 7.68 -19.11 14.11
N PRO A 208 8.57 -19.74 14.91
CA PRO A 208 8.85 -21.16 14.82
C PRO A 208 7.57 -21.96 15.12
N GLY A 209 6.91 -22.44 14.07
CA GLY A 209 5.63 -23.16 14.14
C GLY A 209 4.55 -22.67 13.17
N SER A 210 4.78 -21.58 12.43
CA SER A 210 3.87 -21.19 11.34
C SER A 210 3.87 -22.23 10.20
N PRO A 211 2.71 -22.52 9.59
CA PRO A 211 2.64 -23.48 8.49
C PRO A 211 3.51 -23.03 7.32
N PRO A 212 4.14 -23.95 6.57
CA PRO A 212 5.01 -23.62 5.45
C PRO A 212 4.31 -22.69 4.47
N LEU A 213 4.98 -21.59 4.09
CA LEU A 213 4.46 -20.68 3.09
C LEU A 213 4.29 -21.44 1.77
N ALA A 214 3.06 -21.44 1.23
CA ALA A 214 2.82 -21.97 -0.10
C ALA A 214 3.68 -21.20 -1.12
N PRO A 215 4.20 -21.87 -2.17
CA PRO A 215 5.01 -21.22 -3.18
C PRO A 215 4.21 -20.12 -3.88
N LEU A 216 4.90 -19.09 -4.40
CA LEU A 216 4.25 -17.97 -5.09
C LEU A 216 3.29 -18.43 -6.20
N SER A 217 3.67 -19.48 -6.93
CA SER A 217 2.87 -20.08 -8.01
C SER A 217 1.55 -20.70 -7.56
N ALA A 218 1.36 -21.00 -6.28
CA ALA A 218 0.11 -21.52 -5.74
C ALA A 218 -0.98 -20.43 -5.66
N TYR A 219 -0.59 -19.15 -5.67
CA TYR A 219 -1.52 -18.03 -5.64
C TYR A 219 -1.79 -17.51 -7.05
N ASN A 220 -3.07 -17.35 -7.38
CA ASN A 220 -3.46 -16.75 -8.67
C ASN A 220 -3.38 -15.21 -8.59
N LEU A 221 -2.15 -14.67 -8.50
CA LEU A 221 -1.92 -13.23 -8.33
C LEU A 221 -2.41 -12.40 -9.52
N GLU A 222 -2.34 -12.95 -10.72
CA GLU A 222 -2.86 -12.30 -11.92
C GLU A 222 -4.37 -12.08 -11.82
N LEU A 223 -5.13 -13.12 -11.44
CA LEU A 223 -6.57 -13.00 -11.21
C LEU A 223 -6.89 -12.00 -10.10
N ILE A 224 -6.17 -12.07 -8.96
CA ILE A 224 -6.37 -11.16 -7.83
C ILE A 224 -6.22 -9.72 -8.29
N VAL A 225 -5.08 -9.38 -8.89
CA VAL A 225 -4.75 -8.01 -9.29
C VAL A 225 -5.70 -7.53 -10.39
N GLN A 226 -5.96 -8.36 -11.42
CA GLN A 226 -6.85 -8.00 -12.51
C GLN A 226 -8.28 -7.72 -12.02
N THR A 227 -8.82 -8.57 -11.14
CA THR A 227 -10.17 -8.38 -10.59
C THR A 227 -10.27 -7.08 -9.80
N ILE A 228 -9.26 -6.76 -8.99
CA ILE A 228 -9.22 -5.52 -8.20
C ILE A 228 -9.12 -4.30 -9.12
N LEU A 229 -8.22 -4.32 -10.11
CA LEU A 229 -8.04 -3.19 -11.04
C LEU A 229 -9.31 -2.95 -11.87
N SER A 230 -9.94 -4.01 -12.40
CA SER A 230 -11.22 -3.89 -13.11
C SER A 230 -12.36 -3.40 -12.21
N ALA A 231 -12.32 -3.67 -10.90
CA ALA A 231 -13.26 -3.07 -9.95
C ALA A 231 -12.99 -1.57 -9.76
N ILE A 232 -11.72 -1.15 -9.65
CA ILE A 232 -11.33 0.26 -9.56
C ILE A 232 -11.75 1.03 -10.82
N GLU A 233 -11.56 0.47 -12.01
CA GLU A 233 -12.00 1.08 -13.27
C GLU A 233 -13.51 1.28 -13.33
N ARG A 234 -14.29 0.26 -12.94
CA ARG A 234 -15.75 0.37 -12.84
C ARG A 234 -16.17 1.42 -11.81
N ALA A 235 -15.48 1.47 -10.66
CA ALA A 235 -15.75 2.43 -9.62
C ALA A 235 -15.42 3.87 -10.05
N HIS A 236 -14.36 4.06 -10.84
CA HIS A 236 -14.05 5.33 -11.47
C HIS A 236 -15.16 5.78 -12.43
N ALA A 237 -15.61 4.90 -13.35
CA ALA A 237 -16.69 5.22 -14.27
C ALA A 237 -18.00 5.57 -13.51
N PHE A 238 -18.31 4.83 -12.46
CA PHE A 238 -19.45 5.11 -11.58
C PHE A 238 -19.32 6.48 -10.89
N THR A 239 -18.11 6.82 -10.41
CA THR A 239 -17.84 8.09 -9.73
C THR A 239 -17.96 9.28 -10.68
N VAL A 240 -17.46 9.16 -11.92
CA VAL A 240 -17.62 10.21 -12.94
C VAL A 240 -19.10 10.47 -13.21
N ALA A 241 -19.92 9.42 -13.35
CA ALA A 241 -21.36 9.57 -13.54
C ALA A 241 -22.03 10.29 -12.35
N TYR A 242 -21.66 9.92 -11.12
CA TYR A 242 -22.18 10.53 -9.89
C TYR A 242 -21.84 12.03 -9.77
N VAL A 243 -20.60 12.42 -10.09
CA VAL A 243 -20.17 13.83 -10.06
C VAL A 243 -20.93 14.66 -11.11
N VAL A 244 -21.09 14.13 -12.32
CA VAL A 244 -21.85 14.80 -13.40
C VAL A 244 -23.30 15.04 -13.00
N GLU A 245 -23.96 14.05 -12.38
CA GLU A 245 -25.34 14.18 -11.90
C GLU A 245 -25.48 15.23 -10.78
N ARG A 246 -24.50 15.31 -9.88
CA ARG A 246 -24.52 16.22 -8.73
C ARG A 246 -24.16 17.67 -9.08
N GLU A 247 -23.20 17.88 -9.99
CA GLU A 247 -22.64 19.21 -10.30
C GLU A 247 -23.10 19.79 -11.64
N GLY A 248 -23.78 18.98 -12.47
CA GLY A 248 -24.35 19.43 -13.75
C GLY A 248 -23.29 19.83 -14.80
N LYS A 249 -22.01 19.54 -14.57
CA LYS A 249 -20.90 19.80 -15.50
C LYS A 249 -20.07 18.53 -15.74
N PRO A 250 -19.69 18.24 -17.00
CA PRO A 250 -18.70 17.23 -17.28
C PRO A 250 -17.35 17.72 -16.77
N MET A 251 -16.78 16.99 -15.82
CA MET A 251 -15.50 17.35 -15.26
C MET A 251 -14.38 16.97 -16.23
N ASN A 252 -13.89 17.94 -17.00
CA ASN A 252 -12.64 17.76 -17.74
C ASN A 252 -11.52 17.73 -16.69
N ALA A 253 -10.90 16.56 -16.51
CA ALA A 253 -9.77 16.33 -15.61
C ALA A 253 -8.51 17.04 -16.13
N SER A 254 -8.52 18.37 -16.12
CA SER A 254 -7.36 19.20 -16.46
C SER A 254 -7.35 20.42 -15.54
N SER A 255 -7.17 20.14 -14.25
CA SER A 255 -6.59 21.13 -13.34
C SER A 255 -5.08 21.04 -13.52
N ASP A 256 -4.52 22.04 -14.20
CA ASP A 256 -3.08 22.26 -14.31
C ASP A 256 -2.54 22.62 -12.92
N THR A 257 -1.93 21.64 -12.26
CA THR A 257 -1.29 21.83 -10.97
C THR A 257 0.04 21.07 -10.97
N GLY A 258 1.13 21.84 -11.03
CA GLY A 258 2.51 21.39 -11.26
C GLY A 258 3.13 20.52 -10.14
N GLU A 259 4.46 20.40 -10.11
CA GLU A 259 5.23 19.44 -9.30
C GLU A 259 4.81 19.25 -7.82
N LYS A 260 4.30 20.28 -7.14
CA LYS A 260 3.76 20.19 -5.76
C LYS A 260 2.58 19.22 -5.63
N ASP A 261 1.85 19.02 -6.70
CA ASP A 261 0.65 18.19 -6.74
C ASP A 261 0.94 16.68 -6.77
N TRP A 262 2.23 16.31 -6.85
CA TRP A 262 2.72 14.92 -6.73
C TRP A 262 3.34 14.61 -5.35
N GLU A 263 3.51 15.62 -4.48
CA GLU A 263 4.12 15.47 -3.15
C GLU A 263 3.37 14.42 -2.30
N PHE A 264 2.03 14.41 -2.37
CA PHE A 264 1.19 13.43 -1.66
C PHE A 264 1.38 11.96 -2.10
N ILE A 265 1.99 11.71 -3.26
CA ILE A 265 2.30 10.34 -3.71
C ILE A 265 3.51 9.80 -2.94
N VAL A 266 4.49 10.66 -2.69
CA VAL A 266 5.73 10.34 -2.00
C VAL A 266 5.55 10.40 -0.49
N ASP A 267 4.61 11.21 0.00
CA ASP A 267 4.19 11.15 1.39
C ASP A 267 3.87 9.70 1.74
N ALA A 268 4.66 9.16 2.67
CA ALA A 268 4.16 8.10 3.52
C ALA A 268 2.92 8.72 4.18
N MET A 269 1.72 8.36 3.74
CA MET A 269 0.56 8.55 4.61
C MET A 269 1.00 7.98 5.96
N ASP A 270 1.00 8.72 7.05
CA ASP A 270 1.49 8.27 8.37
C ASP A 270 0.53 7.24 9.01
N TRP A 271 0.21 6.16 8.29
CA TRP A 271 -0.49 4.97 8.77
C TRP A 271 0.32 4.08 9.74
N GLU A 272 1.61 4.38 9.97
CA GLU A 272 2.45 3.65 10.95
C GLU A 272 2.68 4.43 12.26
N ALA A 273 2.16 5.64 12.39
CA ALA A 273 2.44 6.52 13.54
C ALA A 273 1.25 7.37 14.00
N VAL A 274 0.09 6.75 14.27
CA VAL A 274 -0.95 7.34 15.15
C VAL A 274 -1.60 6.28 16.02
#